data_AF-A0A667ZZX5-F1
#
_entry.id   AF-A0A667ZZX5-F1
#
_cell.length_a   1.000
_cell.length_b   1.000
_cell.length_c   1.000
_cell.angle_alpha   90.00
_cell.angle_beta   90.00
_cell.angle_gamma   90.00
#
_symmetry.space_group_name_H-M   'P 1'
#
loop_
_entity.id
_entity.type
_entity.pdbx_description
1 polymer ?
#
loop_
_entity_poly.entity_id
_entity_poly.type
_entity_poly.pdbx_seq_one_letter_code
_entity_poly.pdbx_strand_id
1 'polypeptide(L)'
;MAVALVDRAIGAIVGSAVADAAAQPLHWVYDLQKLKGFLEQDPNLEFRPESANPFYRRETGRQSCYGDQAFVLLESLSECGGLNVDDLKKRTLKFFGPGSEYDTPINDPYRDRGGPRPQLPIEGPWRHASLKSFLKNVDAGKDETGCETDIQIDGIAKLAPVVAFYAGKPDMLEKVEQAVRVTQNNDACVAETLAAARFLEHFILNGADPKALDSVLEQLSDPNRKQPQDLDKAVIGHILQVKETLSKTPQELIPTVFARCVPSGAAWSADSQTVRHGCQGHHALRGMHL
;
A
#
# COMPACT_ATOMS: atom_id res chain seq x y z
N MET A 1 -4.55 14.00 -27.82
CA MET A 1 -4.59 12.63 -27.26
C MET A 1 -3.30 12.26 -26.54
N ALA A 2 -2.12 12.34 -27.19
CA ALA A 2 -0.83 12.01 -26.53
C ALA A 2 -0.49 12.90 -25.32
N VAL A 3 -0.67 14.22 -25.43
CA VAL A 3 -0.43 15.18 -24.33
C VAL A 3 -1.26 14.82 -23.09
N ALA A 4 -2.55 14.54 -23.27
CA ALA A 4 -3.46 14.18 -22.19
C ALA A 4 -3.12 12.84 -21.51
N LEU A 5 -2.46 11.90 -22.20
CA LEU A 5 -2.00 10.63 -21.61
C LEU A 5 -0.77 10.89 -20.72
N VAL A 6 0.19 11.66 -21.22
CA VAL A 6 1.39 12.05 -20.46
C VAL A 6 0.99 12.81 -19.20
N ASP A 7 0.07 13.77 -19.29
CA ASP A 7 -0.41 14.53 -18.13
C ASP A 7 -1.07 13.63 -17.08
N ARG A 8 -1.82 12.61 -17.51
CA ARG A 8 -2.45 11.63 -16.59
C ARG A 8 -1.43 10.70 -15.95
N ALA A 9 -0.42 10.25 -16.68
CA ALA A 9 0.67 9.46 -16.14
C ALA A 9 1.48 10.26 -15.09
N ILE A 10 1.78 11.53 -15.38
CA ILE A 10 2.40 12.45 -14.41
C ILE A 10 1.48 12.65 -13.21
N GLY A 11 0.19 12.88 -13.45
CA GLY A 11 -0.83 13.04 -12.42
C GLY A 11 -0.96 11.83 -11.49
N ALA A 12 -0.82 10.62 -12.02
CA ALA A 12 -0.79 9.40 -11.20
C ALA A 12 0.40 9.38 -10.24
N ILE A 13 1.61 9.70 -10.73
CA ILE A 13 2.83 9.72 -9.92
C ILE A 13 2.78 10.83 -8.88
N VAL A 14 2.58 12.07 -9.33
CA VAL A 14 2.56 13.26 -8.45
C VAL A 14 1.39 13.19 -7.48
N GLY A 15 0.20 12.79 -7.95
CA GLY A 15 -0.98 12.62 -7.12
C GLY A 15 -0.77 11.59 -6.01
N SER A 16 -0.11 10.45 -6.31
CA SER A 16 0.22 9.46 -5.27
C SER A 16 1.17 10.01 -4.20
N ALA A 17 2.21 10.76 -4.60
CA ALA A 17 3.16 11.37 -3.67
C ALA A 17 2.53 12.47 -2.81
N VAL A 18 1.65 13.29 -3.40
CA VAL A 18 0.89 14.33 -2.69
C VAL A 18 -0.08 13.69 -1.69
N ALA A 19 -0.80 12.65 -2.11
CA ALA A 19 -1.76 11.94 -1.25
C ALA A 19 -1.08 11.28 -0.05
N ASP A 20 0.08 10.64 -0.24
CA ASP A 20 0.83 10.05 0.85
C ASP A 20 1.29 11.09 1.87
N ALA A 21 1.91 12.19 1.40
CA ALA A 21 2.33 13.29 2.27
C ALA A 21 1.16 14.00 2.98
N ALA A 22 0.01 14.12 2.31
CA ALA A 22 -1.21 14.70 2.87
C ALA A 22 -1.77 13.86 4.02
N ALA A 23 -1.77 12.53 3.86
CA ALA A 23 -2.37 11.60 4.82
C ALA A 23 -1.43 11.16 5.94
N GLN A 24 -0.11 11.22 5.72
CA GLN A 24 0.94 10.81 6.67
C GLN A 24 0.71 11.30 8.12
N PRO A 25 0.29 12.57 8.36
CA PRO A 25 0.10 13.06 9.72
C PRO A 25 -1.04 12.38 10.48
N LEU A 26 -2.02 11.79 9.80
CA LEU A 26 -3.23 11.23 10.39
C LEU A 26 -3.35 9.70 10.23
N HIS A 27 -2.62 9.11 9.28
CA HIS A 27 -2.83 7.69 8.96
C HIS A 27 -2.60 6.78 10.18
N TRP A 28 -3.31 5.64 10.18
CA TRP A 28 -3.38 4.67 11.29
C TRP A 28 -4.07 5.16 12.57
N VAL A 29 -4.77 6.30 12.56
CA VAL A 29 -5.81 6.59 13.55
C VAL A 29 -7.07 5.81 13.20
N TYR A 30 -7.32 4.70 13.93
CA TYR A 30 -8.49 3.83 13.70
C TYR A 30 -9.72 4.19 14.54
N ASP A 31 -9.56 5.04 15.55
CA ASP A 31 -10.64 5.42 16.46
C ASP A 31 -11.52 6.50 15.80
N LEU A 32 -12.75 6.11 15.45
CA LEU A 32 -13.71 6.99 14.76
C LEU A 32 -14.11 8.20 15.61
N GLN A 33 -14.14 8.09 16.94
CA GLN A 33 -14.45 9.23 17.79
C GLN A 33 -13.30 10.22 17.80
N LYS A 34 -12.05 9.75 17.79
CA LYS A 34 -10.88 10.64 17.61
C LYS A 34 -10.90 11.34 16.27
N LEU A 35 -11.14 10.60 15.18
CA LEU A 35 -11.26 11.18 13.84
C LEU A 35 -12.37 12.24 13.77
N LYS A 36 -13.53 11.95 14.37
CA LYS A 36 -14.63 12.91 14.47
C LYS A 36 -14.20 14.17 15.24
N GLY A 37 -13.52 14.02 16.38
CA GLY A 37 -13.00 15.14 17.14
C GLY A 37 -11.98 15.98 16.34
N PHE A 38 -11.16 15.36 15.51
CA PHE A 38 -10.25 16.10 14.61
C PHE A 38 -11.01 16.87 13.53
N LEU A 39 -12.03 16.27 12.91
CA LEU A 39 -12.90 16.92 11.91
C LEU A 39 -13.69 18.11 12.48
N GLU A 40 -14.09 18.03 13.76
CA GLU A 40 -14.77 19.12 14.45
C GLU A 40 -13.85 20.32 14.71
N GLN A 41 -12.54 20.08 14.85
CA GLN A 41 -11.54 21.13 15.05
C GLN A 41 -11.10 21.76 13.72
N ASP A 42 -10.85 20.92 12.71
CA ASP A 42 -10.46 21.33 11.37
C ASP A 42 -11.10 20.39 10.33
N PRO A 43 -11.96 20.89 9.45
CA PRO A 43 -12.58 20.07 8.40
C PRO A 43 -11.56 19.59 7.35
N ASN A 44 -10.40 20.22 7.23
CA ASN A 44 -9.36 19.86 6.27
C ASN A 44 -8.25 19.11 7.01
N LEU A 45 -8.20 17.79 6.82
CA LEU A 45 -7.27 16.91 7.54
C LEU A 45 -6.01 16.57 6.73
N GLU A 46 -5.94 16.99 5.49
CA GLU A 46 -4.72 16.92 4.69
C GLU A 46 -3.63 17.83 5.29
N PHE A 47 -2.40 17.36 5.30
CA PHE A 47 -1.24 18.16 5.73
C PHE A 47 -1.40 18.78 7.12
N ARG A 48 -1.94 18.03 8.09
CA ARG A 48 -2.08 18.54 9.46
C ARG A 48 -0.73 19.06 9.98
N PRO A 49 -0.65 20.29 10.51
CA PRO A 49 0.58 20.82 11.08
C PRO A 49 1.06 20.01 12.29
N GLU A 50 0.13 19.53 13.10
CA GLU A 50 0.39 18.62 14.22
C GLU A 50 -0.04 17.20 13.86
N SER A 51 0.95 16.30 13.83
CA SER A 51 0.71 14.89 13.52
C SER A 51 -0.06 14.18 14.64
N ALA A 52 -1.18 13.58 14.26
CA ALA A 52 -2.01 12.71 15.11
C ALA A 52 -1.66 11.22 14.95
N ASN A 53 -0.66 10.89 14.14
CA ASN A 53 -0.19 9.52 13.91
C ASN A 53 0.14 8.84 15.26
N PRO A 54 -0.30 7.62 15.55
CA PRO A 54 -0.02 7.00 16.85
C PRO A 54 1.36 6.31 16.93
N PHE A 55 2.08 6.16 15.83
CA PHE A 55 3.27 5.31 15.72
C PHE A 55 4.57 6.08 15.52
N TYR A 56 4.58 7.14 14.72
CA TYR A 56 5.80 7.87 14.41
C TYR A 56 5.55 9.35 14.08
N ARG A 57 6.61 10.16 14.12
CA ARG A 57 6.60 11.60 13.82
C ARG A 57 7.58 11.90 12.69
N ARG A 58 7.09 12.57 11.65
CA ARG A 58 7.86 13.21 10.59
C ARG A 58 7.29 14.60 10.36
N GLU A 59 8.12 15.47 9.77
CA GLU A 59 7.69 16.79 9.31
C GLU A 59 6.55 16.65 8.29
N THR A 60 5.47 17.41 8.49
CA THR A 60 4.33 17.44 7.57
C THR A 60 4.76 17.83 6.17
N GLY A 61 4.28 17.09 5.15
CA GLY A 61 4.71 17.24 3.76
C GLY A 61 5.83 16.28 3.36
N ARG A 62 6.48 15.59 4.33
CA ARG A 62 7.33 14.44 4.03
C ARG A 62 6.48 13.23 3.67
N GLN A 63 7.06 12.33 2.89
CA GLN A 63 6.46 11.04 2.61
C GLN A 63 6.37 10.19 3.88
N SER A 64 5.51 9.20 3.87
CA SER A 64 5.57 8.03 4.73
C SER A 64 6.50 6.96 4.13
N CYS A 65 6.62 5.81 4.79
CA CYS A 65 7.35 4.67 4.23
C CYS A 65 6.67 4.09 2.97
N TYR A 66 5.39 4.37 2.72
CA TYR A 66 4.72 4.02 1.47
C TYR A 66 5.24 4.88 0.31
N GLY A 67 5.19 6.20 0.48
CA GLY A 67 5.68 7.16 -0.51
C GLY A 67 7.17 7.02 -0.80
N ASP A 68 7.99 6.77 0.23
CA ASP A 68 9.42 6.54 0.04
C ASP A 68 9.70 5.24 -0.77
N GLN A 69 8.89 4.19 -0.63
CA GLN A 69 9.00 3.00 -1.50
C GLN A 69 8.63 3.32 -2.95
N ALA A 70 7.60 4.15 -3.17
CA ALA A 70 7.21 4.61 -4.50
C ALA A 70 8.30 5.45 -5.15
N PHE A 71 8.96 6.34 -4.38
CA PHE A 71 10.07 7.15 -4.84
C PHE A 71 11.26 6.29 -5.29
N VAL A 72 11.66 5.29 -4.51
CA VAL A 72 12.76 4.38 -4.89
C VAL A 72 12.44 3.61 -6.18
N LEU A 73 11.19 3.18 -6.36
CA LEU A 73 10.75 2.54 -7.59
C LEU A 73 10.81 3.50 -8.78
N LEU A 74 10.33 4.75 -8.62
CA LEU A 74 10.39 5.79 -9.64
C LEU A 74 11.84 6.08 -10.06
N GLU A 75 12.75 6.23 -9.09
CA GLU A 75 14.16 6.49 -9.33
C GLU A 75 14.80 5.34 -10.14
N SER A 76 14.56 4.09 -9.75
CA SER A 76 15.06 2.91 -10.46
C SER A 76 14.57 2.86 -11.92
N LEU A 77 13.26 3.08 -12.14
CA LEU A 77 12.66 3.10 -13.47
C LEU A 77 13.24 4.20 -14.36
N SER A 78 13.40 5.40 -13.80
CA SER A 78 13.94 6.57 -14.50
C SER A 78 15.39 6.33 -14.94
N GLU A 79 16.23 5.85 -14.03
CA GLU A 79 17.66 5.64 -14.28
C GLU A 79 17.93 4.43 -15.20
N CYS A 80 17.11 3.38 -15.11
CA CYS A 80 17.29 2.16 -15.92
C CYS A 80 16.54 2.18 -17.27
N GLY A 81 15.63 3.13 -17.50
CA GLY A 81 14.78 3.15 -18.70
C GLY A 81 13.76 2.00 -18.75
N GLY A 82 13.43 1.42 -17.60
CA GLY A 82 12.55 0.26 -17.46
C GLY A 82 12.77 -0.46 -16.13
N LEU A 83 11.93 -1.45 -15.83
CA LEU A 83 12.07 -2.22 -14.59
C LEU A 83 13.36 -3.05 -14.64
N ASN A 84 14.26 -2.78 -13.70
CA ASN A 84 15.43 -3.59 -13.40
C ASN A 84 15.34 -4.04 -11.93
N VAL A 85 15.02 -5.32 -11.71
CA VAL A 85 14.79 -5.87 -10.37
C VAL A 85 16.04 -5.79 -9.49
N ASP A 86 17.22 -6.00 -10.07
CA ASP A 86 18.48 -5.96 -9.30
C ASP A 86 18.86 -4.54 -8.89
N ASP A 87 18.64 -3.56 -9.78
CA ASP A 87 18.81 -2.14 -9.44
C ASP A 87 17.80 -1.71 -8.37
N LEU A 88 16.53 -2.10 -8.51
CA LEU A 88 15.48 -1.81 -7.53
C LEU A 88 15.83 -2.38 -6.15
N LYS A 89 16.32 -3.64 -6.07
CA LYS A 89 16.81 -4.24 -4.82
C LYS A 89 17.96 -3.44 -4.22
N LYS A 90 18.96 -3.05 -5.02
CA LYS A 90 20.12 -2.26 -4.56
C LYS A 90 19.71 -0.89 -4.02
N ARG A 91 18.81 -0.18 -4.71
CA ARG A 91 18.30 1.12 -4.25
C ARG A 91 17.42 0.98 -3.02
N THR A 92 16.58 -0.05 -2.95
CA THR A 92 15.79 -0.35 -1.74
C THR A 92 16.70 -0.63 -0.55
N LEU A 93 17.76 -1.43 -0.72
CA LEU A 93 18.76 -1.67 0.33
C LEU A 93 19.47 -0.38 0.74
N LYS A 94 19.88 0.46 -0.21
CA LYS A 94 20.55 1.74 0.08
C LYS A 94 19.65 2.71 0.86
N PHE A 95 18.38 2.80 0.47
CA PHE A 95 17.44 3.77 1.04
C PHE A 95 16.92 3.34 2.41
N PHE A 96 16.65 2.04 2.60
CA PHE A 96 16.01 1.51 3.81
C PHE A 96 16.93 0.70 4.71
N GLY A 97 18.14 0.36 4.28
CA GLY A 97 19.10 -0.50 4.99
C GLY A 97 20.05 0.24 5.94
N PRO A 98 21.19 -0.39 6.29
CA PRO A 98 22.13 0.15 7.27
C PRO A 98 22.63 1.56 6.93
N GLY A 99 22.71 2.43 7.94
CA GLY A 99 23.17 3.82 7.81
C GLY A 99 22.16 4.80 7.20
N SER A 100 20.93 4.37 6.89
CA SER A 100 19.87 5.24 6.39
C SER A 100 19.05 5.89 7.52
N GLU A 101 18.17 6.85 7.19
CA GLU A 101 17.24 7.46 8.17
C GLU A 101 16.34 6.41 8.86
N TYR A 102 16.11 5.28 8.19
CA TYR A 102 15.33 4.17 8.74
C TYR A 102 16.12 3.30 9.71
N ASP A 103 17.45 3.42 9.75
CA ASP A 103 18.34 2.57 10.56
C ASP A 103 18.39 3.01 12.02
N THR A 104 17.27 2.77 12.71
CA THR A 104 17.10 3.07 14.14
C THR A 104 16.88 1.79 14.94
N PRO A 105 17.18 1.78 16.26
CA PRO A 105 16.98 0.61 17.11
C PRO A 105 15.53 0.06 17.10
N ILE A 106 14.53 0.90 16.89
CA ILE A 106 13.11 0.48 16.83
C ILE A 106 12.78 -0.13 15.46
N ASN A 107 13.42 0.35 14.41
CA ASN A 107 13.27 -0.15 13.06
C ASN A 107 14.14 -1.36 12.74
N ASP A 108 15.08 -1.73 13.60
CA ASP A 108 15.97 -2.86 13.42
C ASP A 108 15.18 -4.12 13.01
N PRO A 109 15.47 -4.73 11.85
CA PRO A 109 14.81 -5.95 11.41
C PRO A 109 14.99 -7.11 12.41
N TYR A 110 16.10 -7.15 13.15
CA TYR A 110 16.46 -8.21 14.09
C TYR A 110 16.02 -7.93 15.53
N ARG A 111 15.34 -6.79 15.78
CA ARG A 111 14.81 -6.44 17.09
C ARG A 111 13.96 -7.56 17.68
N ASP A 112 14.29 -7.98 18.90
CA ASP A 112 13.54 -9.00 19.64
C ASP A 112 12.11 -8.54 19.92
N ARG A 113 11.13 -9.36 19.53
CA ARG A 113 9.70 -9.11 19.76
C ARG A 113 9.28 -9.42 21.20
N GLY A 114 10.06 -10.22 21.94
CA GLY A 114 9.87 -10.50 23.36
C GLY A 114 10.42 -9.42 24.29
N GLY A 115 11.22 -8.50 23.76
CA GLY A 115 11.80 -7.40 24.52
C GLY A 115 10.80 -6.30 24.91
N PRO A 116 11.25 -5.27 25.67
CA PRO A 116 10.41 -4.15 26.06
C PRO A 116 9.73 -3.46 24.87
N ARG A 117 8.46 -3.09 25.00
CA ARG A 117 7.74 -2.35 23.94
C ARG A 117 8.33 -0.93 23.81
N PRO A 118 8.48 -0.41 22.57
CA PRO A 118 8.96 0.95 22.39
C PRO A 118 7.91 1.95 22.90
N GLN A 119 8.38 3.10 23.40
CA GLN A 119 7.51 4.24 23.60
C GLN A 119 7.11 4.78 22.22
N LEU A 120 5.81 4.94 22.00
CA LEU A 120 5.24 5.49 20.78
C LEU A 120 4.57 6.83 21.08
N PRO A 121 4.53 7.76 20.11
CA PRO A 121 5.15 7.66 18.78
C PRO A 121 6.67 7.76 18.83
N ILE A 122 7.36 7.16 17.86
CA ILE A 122 8.80 7.36 17.68
C ILE A 122 9.09 8.67 16.94
N GLU A 123 10.27 9.26 17.18
CA GLU A 123 10.79 10.30 16.31
C GLU A 123 11.44 9.67 15.07
N GLY A 124 11.15 10.24 13.89
CA GLY A 124 11.65 9.75 12.60
C GLY A 124 10.73 8.74 11.91
N PRO A 125 11.21 8.08 10.84
CA PRO A 125 10.37 7.26 9.99
C PRO A 125 10.11 5.86 10.58
N TRP A 126 9.00 5.25 10.18
CA TRP A 126 8.64 3.88 10.55
C TRP A 126 8.94 2.88 9.42
N ARG A 127 9.78 1.87 9.69
CA ARG A 127 10.13 0.82 8.70
C ARG A 127 9.07 -0.29 8.71
N HIS A 128 8.46 -0.54 7.55
CA HIS A 128 7.42 -1.57 7.39
C HIS A 128 7.96 -3.00 7.56
N ALA A 129 7.05 -3.94 7.90
CA ALA A 129 7.39 -5.34 8.07
C ALA A 129 7.88 -6.01 6.77
N SER A 130 7.29 -5.61 5.63
CA SER A 130 7.73 -5.96 4.28
C SER A 130 9.22 -5.65 4.08
N LEU A 131 9.65 -4.43 4.41
CA LEU A 131 11.04 -3.98 4.30
C LEU A 131 11.96 -4.63 5.33
N LYS A 132 11.51 -4.87 6.57
CA LYS A 132 12.31 -5.61 7.55
C LYS A 132 12.60 -7.04 7.08
N SER A 133 11.63 -7.69 6.43
CA SER A 133 11.80 -9.02 5.86
C SER A 133 12.69 -8.99 4.61
N PHE A 134 12.52 -7.97 3.76
CA PHE A 134 13.41 -7.71 2.63
C PHE A 134 14.87 -7.66 3.05
N LEU A 135 15.21 -6.84 4.05
CA LEU A 135 16.59 -6.73 4.56
C LEU A 135 17.12 -8.07 5.05
N LYS A 136 16.32 -8.83 5.82
CA LYS A 136 16.72 -10.16 6.28
C LYS A 136 16.98 -11.14 5.14
N ASN A 137 16.14 -11.11 4.11
CA ASN A 137 16.28 -12.00 2.95
C ASN A 137 17.50 -11.63 2.12
N VAL A 138 17.81 -10.34 1.98
CA VAL A 138 19.05 -9.85 1.35
C VAL A 138 20.27 -10.31 2.16
N ASP A 139 20.28 -10.13 3.48
CA ASP A 139 21.38 -10.55 4.36
C ASP A 139 21.59 -12.07 4.33
N ALA A 140 20.52 -12.84 4.14
CA ALA A 140 20.56 -14.29 3.97
C ALA A 140 20.98 -14.75 2.55
N GLY A 141 21.23 -13.82 1.62
CA GLY A 141 21.62 -14.12 0.24
C GLY A 141 20.53 -14.77 -0.60
N LYS A 142 19.24 -14.53 -0.30
CA LYS A 142 18.13 -15.08 -1.09
C LYS A 142 17.93 -14.30 -2.39
N ASP A 143 17.62 -15.03 -3.46
CA ASP A 143 17.20 -14.44 -4.73
C ASP A 143 15.82 -13.79 -4.63
N GLU A 144 14.87 -14.46 -3.96
CA GLU A 144 13.55 -13.92 -3.66
C GLU A 144 13.59 -13.14 -2.34
N THR A 145 13.50 -11.82 -2.45
CA THR A 145 13.70 -10.93 -1.30
C THR A 145 12.40 -10.52 -0.61
N GLY A 146 11.24 -10.63 -1.26
CA GLY A 146 9.98 -10.17 -0.69
C GLY A 146 9.52 -10.94 0.55
N CYS A 147 8.69 -10.31 1.38
CA CYS A 147 8.08 -10.95 2.54
C CYS A 147 6.94 -11.89 2.13
N GLU A 148 7.00 -13.15 2.52
CA GLU A 148 5.98 -14.17 2.20
C GLU A 148 4.67 -14.00 2.98
N THR A 149 4.72 -13.34 4.14
CA THR A 149 3.60 -13.23 5.07
C THR A 149 2.95 -11.85 5.12
N ASP A 150 3.57 -10.86 4.48
CA ASP A 150 3.07 -9.50 4.48
C ASP A 150 1.94 -9.35 3.44
N ILE A 151 0.76 -8.97 3.93
CA ILE A 151 -0.45 -8.74 3.13
C ILE A 151 -0.95 -7.30 3.29
N GLN A 152 -0.03 -6.37 3.61
CA GLN A 152 -0.37 -4.96 3.76
C GLN A 152 -0.47 -4.26 2.39
N ILE A 153 -1.00 -3.04 2.40
CA ILE A 153 -1.29 -2.27 1.18
C ILE A 153 -0.05 -1.70 0.47
N ASP A 154 1.17 -2.03 0.90
CA ASP A 154 2.40 -1.44 0.36
C ASP A 154 2.50 -1.54 -1.18
N GLY A 155 2.12 -2.69 -1.75
CA GLY A 155 2.08 -2.90 -3.21
C GLY A 155 1.16 -1.91 -3.92
N ILE A 156 -0.04 -1.69 -3.38
CA ILE A 156 -1.02 -0.72 -3.92
C ILE A 156 -0.48 0.71 -3.80
N ALA A 157 0.05 1.07 -2.63
CA ALA A 157 0.48 2.43 -2.35
C ALA A 157 1.69 2.88 -3.19
N LYS A 158 2.49 1.94 -3.73
CA LYS A 158 3.72 2.25 -4.49
C LYS A 158 3.65 1.98 -5.99
N LEU A 159 2.56 1.45 -6.53
CA LEU A 159 2.51 0.99 -7.94
C LEU A 159 2.46 2.09 -8.99
N ALA A 160 2.14 3.33 -8.61
CA ALA A 160 1.89 4.41 -9.57
C ALA A 160 3.04 4.63 -10.58
N PRO A 161 4.34 4.67 -10.18
CA PRO A 161 5.45 4.81 -11.11
C PRO A 161 5.54 3.70 -12.17
N VAL A 162 5.42 2.44 -11.77
CA VAL A 162 5.54 1.31 -12.70
C VAL A 162 4.34 1.21 -13.62
N VAL A 163 3.12 1.46 -13.14
CA VAL A 163 1.94 1.49 -14.00
C VAL A 163 2.01 2.64 -14.99
N ALA A 164 2.38 3.84 -14.54
CA ALA A 164 2.54 4.99 -15.44
C ALA A 164 3.60 4.75 -16.52
N PHE A 165 4.72 4.10 -16.18
CA PHE A 165 5.79 3.80 -17.13
C PHE A 165 5.40 2.75 -18.19
N TYR A 166 4.53 1.81 -17.82
CA TYR A 166 4.12 0.70 -18.67
C TYR A 166 2.68 0.78 -19.18
N ALA A 167 1.94 1.86 -18.91
CA ALA A 167 0.54 2.01 -19.32
C ALA A 167 0.36 1.78 -20.84
N GLY A 168 -0.57 0.89 -21.19
CA GLY A 168 -0.87 0.47 -22.56
C GLY A 168 0.10 -0.58 -23.13
N LYS A 169 1.15 -0.96 -22.41
CA LYS A 169 2.07 -2.02 -22.84
C LYS A 169 1.58 -3.40 -22.40
N PRO A 170 1.76 -4.44 -23.23
CA PRO A 170 1.21 -5.75 -22.96
C PRO A 170 1.80 -6.44 -21.72
N ASP A 171 2.97 -6.02 -21.27
CA ASP A 171 3.73 -6.55 -20.14
C ASP A 171 3.54 -5.76 -18.84
N MET A 172 2.68 -4.72 -18.80
CA MET A 172 2.50 -3.85 -17.63
C MET A 172 2.29 -4.62 -16.33
N LEU A 173 1.35 -5.57 -16.31
CA LEU A 173 1.04 -6.37 -15.13
C LEU A 173 2.21 -7.28 -14.70
N GLU A 174 3.00 -7.79 -15.65
CA GLU A 174 4.21 -8.56 -15.34
C GLU A 174 5.22 -7.70 -14.58
N LYS A 175 5.40 -6.46 -15.04
CA LYS A 175 6.34 -5.52 -14.42
C LYS A 175 5.86 -5.05 -13.05
N VAL A 176 4.55 -4.84 -12.88
CA VAL A 176 3.97 -4.56 -11.56
C VAL A 176 4.25 -5.72 -10.60
N GLU A 177 3.97 -6.96 -11.00
CA GLU A 177 4.20 -8.12 -10.15
C GLU A 177 5.69 -8.26 -9.75
N GLN A 178 6.60 -8.17 -10.73
CA GLN A 178 8.05 -8.21 -10.49
C GLN A 178 8.50 -7.13 -9.50
N ALA A 179 7.98 -5.90 -9.60
CA ALA A 179 8.33 -4.80 -8.71
C ALA A 179 7.77 -5.00 -7.28
N VAL A 180 6.55 -5.52 -7.14
CA VAL A 180 5.90 -5.79 -5.84
C VAL A 180 6.65 -6.90 -5.10
N ARG A 181 6.99 -7.98 -5.80
CA ARG A 181 7.70 -9.15 -5.25
C ARG A 181 9.09 -8.84 -4.69
N VAL A 182 9.67 -7.67 -4.99
CA VAL A 182 10.90 -7.22 -4.34
C VAL A 182 10.75 -7.12 -2.82
N THR A 183 9.62 -6.60 -2.31
CA THR A 183 9.41 -6.43 -0.86
C THR A 183 8.23 -7.22 -0.30
N GLN A 184 7.29 -7.68 -1.14
CA GLN A 184 6.13 -8.49 -0.75
C GLN A 184 5.97 -9.67 -1.70
N ASN A 185 6.33 -10.86 -1.25
CA ASN A 185 6.23 -12.09 -2.04
C ASN A 185 5.03 -12.94 -1.58
N ASN A 186 3.84 -12.35 -1.63
CA ASN A 186 2.60 -12.99 -1.20
C ASN A 186 1.53 -12.85 -2.29
N ASP A 187 0.93 -13.97 -2.69
CA ASP A 187 0.02 -14.00 -3.84
C ASP A 187 -1.29 -13.23 -3.62
N ALA A 188 -1.76 -13.11 -2.36
CA ALA A 188 -2.92 -12.28 -2.07
C ALA A 188 -2.60 -10.79 -2.24
N CYS A 189 -1.44 -10.37 -1.77
CA CYS A 189 -0.96 -9.00 -1.97
C CYS A 189 -0.77 -8.70 -3.46
N VAL A 190 -0.16 -9.62 -4.21
CA VAL A 190 0.07 -9.48 -5.65
C VAL A 190 -1.26 -9.40 -6.41
N ALA A 191 -2.21 -10.29 -6.13
CA ALA A 191 -3.51 -10.29 -6.81
C ALA A 191 -4.27 -8.96 -6.62
N GLU A 192 -4.34 -8.44 -5.40
CA GLU A 192 -4.97 -7.15 -5.15
C GLU A 192 -4.22 -5.99 -5.79
N THR A 193 -2.88 -6.03 -5.77
CA THR A 193 -2.05 -5.00 -6.40
C THR A 193 -2.22 -4.98 -7.92
N LEU A 194 -2.33 -6.14 -8.56
CA LEU A 194 -2.58 -6.24 -10.00
C LEU A 194 -3.98 -5.73 -10.37
N ALA A 195 -5.00 -5.97 -9.54
CA ALA A 195 -6.31 -5.38 -9.75
C ALA A 195 -6.27 -3.84 -9.62
N ALA A 196 -5.58 -3.30 -8.61
CA ALA A 196 -5.38 -1.86 -8.48
C ALA A 196 -4.61 -1.27 -9.67
N ALA A 197 -3.62 -1.99 -10.21
CA ALA A 197 -2.89 -1.57 -11.40
C ALA A 197 -3.77 -1.49 -12.65
N ARG A 198 -4.74 -2.40 -12.83
CA ARG A 198 -5.73 -2.33 -13.92
C ARG A 198 -6.59 -1.07 -13.81
N PHE A 199 -7.04 -0.73 -12.60
CA PHE A 199 -7.80 0.51 -12.36
C PHE A 199 -6.96 1.75 -12.70
N LEU A 200 -5.73 1.82 -12.19
CA LEU A 200 -4.88 2.97 -12.45
C LEU A 200 -4.53 3.11 -13.94
N GLU A 201 -4.20 2.01 -14.61
CA GLU A 201 -3.97 2.01 -16.06
C GLU A 201 -5.22 2.48 -16.82
N HIS A 202 -6.42 2.01 -16.44
CA HIS A 202 -7.67 2.44 -17.06
C HIS A 202 -7.82 3.96 -17.00
N PHE A 203 -7.59 4.58 -15.85
CA PHE A 203 -7.67 6.05 -15.71
C PHE A 203 -6.57 6.77 -16.47
N ILE A 204 -5.34 6.22 -16.52
CA ILE A 204 -4.25 6.80 -17.30
C ILE A 204 -4.59 6.81 -18.80
N LEU A 205 -5.14 5.70 -19.32
CA LEU A 205 -5.46 5.55 -20.74
C LEU A 205 -6.74 6.29 -21.14
N ASN A 206 -7.78 6.22 -20.31
CA ASN A 206 -9.14 6.65 -20.70
C ASN A 206 -9.60 7.94 -20.00
N GLY A 207 -9.04 8.27 -18.84
CA GLY A 207 -9.41 9.43 -18.04
C GLY A 207 -10.56 9.06 -17.11
N ALA A 208 -11.27 10.06 -16.59
CA ALA A 208 -12.42 9.83 -15.73
C ALA A 208 -13.48 9.01 -16.50
N ASP A 209 -13.81 7.84 -15.97
CA ASP A 209 -14.76 6.92 -16.59
C ASP A 209 -15.64 6.24 -15.52
N PRO A 210 -16.96 6.50 -15.51
CA PRO A 210 -17.87 5.85 -14.57
C PRO A 210 -17.97 4.33 -14.78
N LYS A 211 -17.49 3.80 -15.91
CA LYS A 211 -17.46 2.37 -16.23
C LYS A 211 -16.11 1.69 -15.92
N ALA A 212 -15.18 2.38 -15.26
CA ALA A 212 -13.88 1.80 -14.91
C ALA A 212 -14.03 0.49 -14.11
N LEU A 213 -14.97 0.43 -13.17
CA LEU A 213 -15.23 -0.76 -12.37
C LEU A 213 -15.73 -1.93 -13.23
N ASP A 214 -16.65 -1.69 -14.15
CA ASP A 214 -17.15 -2.71 -15.06
C ASP A 214 -16.05 -3.20 -16.02
N SER A 215 -15.23 -2.28 -16.52
CA SER A 215 -14.12 -2.58 -17.43
C SER A 215 -13.08 -3.48 -16.76
N VAL A 216 -12.72 -3.19 -15.50
CA VAL A 216 -11.76 -4.01 -14.75
C VAL A 216 -12.37 -5.37 -14.38
N LEU A 217 -13.65 -5.43 -14.01
CA LEU A 217 -14.35 -6.69 -13.78
C LEU A 217 -14.38 -7.59 -15.02
N GLU A 218 -14.63 -7.02 -16.19
CA GLU A 218 -14.60 -7.74 -17.47
C GLU A 218 -13.21 -8.29 -17.76
N GLN A 219 -12.15 -7.48 -17.58
CA GLN A 219 -10.77 -7.94 -17.73
C GLN A 219 -10.40 -9.08 -16.76
N LEU A 220 -10.81 -8.99 -15.50
CA LEU A 220 -10.54 -10.04 -14.51
C LEU A 220 -11.36 -11.31 -14.76
N SER A 221 -12.53 -11.18 -15.38
CA SER A 221 -13.41 -12.31 -15.69
C SER A 221 -13.05 -13.01 -17.01
N ASP A 222 -12.20 -12.42 -17.84
CA ASP A 222 -11.74 -13.02 -19.09
C ASP A 222 -10.92 -14.31 -18.81
N PRO A 223 -11.34 -15.48 -19.35
CA PRO A 223 -10.59 -16.72 -19.23
C PRO A 223 -9.17 -16.66 -19.80
N ASN A 224 -8.93 -15.76 -20.77
CA ASN A 224 -7.63 -15.55 -21.43
C ASN A 224 -6.92 -14.29 -20.94
N ARG A 225 -7.32 -13.74 -19.79
CA ARG A 225 -6.73 -12.52 -19.24
C ARG A 225 -5.21 -12.66 -19.06
N LYS A 226 -4.52 -11.53 -19.21
CA LYS A 226 -3.09 -11.41 -18.91
C LYS A 226 -2.83 -11.46 -17.42
N GLN A 227 -1.75 -12.12 -17.02
CA GLN A 227 -1.35 -12.33 -15.62
C GLN A 227 -2.48 -12.87 -14.74
N PRO A 228 -3.00 -14.07 -15.02
CA PRO A 228 -3.99 -14.70 -14.16
C PRO A 228 -3.39 -15.05 -12.80
N GLN A 229 -4.12 -14.75 -11.73
CA GLN A 229 -3.77 -15.11 -10.36
C GLN A 229 -4.80 -16.09 -9.80
N ASP A 230 -4.35 -16.98 -8.90
CA ASP A 230 -5.23 -17.95 -8.25
C ASP A 230 -6.35 -17.30 -7.44
N LEU A 231 -6.09 -16.09 -6.92
CA LEU A 231 -7.01 -15.34 -6.07
C LEU A 231 -7.90 -14.34 -6.82
N ASP A 232 -7.84 -14.29 -8.16
CA ASP A 232 -8.65 -13.34 -8.96
C ASP A 232 -10.15 -13.47 -8.68
N LYS A 233 -10.66 -14.69 -8.45
CA LYS A 233 -12.08 -14.90 -8.11
C LYS A 233 -12.48 -14.21 -6.81
N ALA A 234 -11.60 -14.22 -5.81
CA ALA A 234 -11.85 -13.53 -4.55
C ALA A 234 -11.81 -12.00 -4.74
N VAL A 235 -10.83 -11.52 -5.51
CA VAL A 235 -10.70 -10.09 -5.85
C VAL A 235 -11.92 -9.58 -6.62
N ILE A 236 -12.43 -10.33 -7.59
CA ILE A 236 -13.70 -10.04 -8.29
C ILE A 236 -14.84 -9.92 -7.28
N GLY A 237 -14.95 -10.86 -6.34
CA GLY A 237 -15.95 -10.82 -5.27
C GLY A 237 -15.87 -9.55 -4.43
N HIS A 238 -14.67 -9.11 -4.05
CA HIS A 238 -14.47 -7.86 -3.31
C HIS A 238 -14.87 -6.63 -4.14
N ILE A 239 -14.50 -6.57 -5.42
CA ILE A 239 -14.87 -5.45 -6.31
C ILE A 239 -16.39 -5.40 -6.51
N LEU A 240 -17.07 -6.54 -6.60
CA LEU A 240 -18.54 -6.60 -6.68
C LEU A 240 -19.20 -6.09 -5.40
N GLN A 241 -18.67 -6.42 -4.22
CA GLN A 241 -19.16 -5.85 -2.96
C GLN A 241 -19.02 -4.33 -2.92
N VAL A 242 -17.90 -3.78 -3.41
CA VAL A 242 -17.72 -2.33 -3.57
C VAL A 242 -18.78 -1.77 -4.50
N LYS A 243 -19.02 -2.40 -5.66
CA LYS A 243 -20.06 -1.98 -6.61
C LYS A 243 -21.46 -1.89 -5.98
N GLU A 244 -21.83 -2.88 -5.17
CA GLU A 244 -23.12 -2.95 -4.47
C GLU A 244 -23.27 -1.88 -3.37
N THR A 245 -22.18 -1.25 -2.96
CA THR A 245 -22.13 -0.31 -1.83
C THR A 245 -21.82 1.13 -2.24
N LEU A 246 -21.58 1.41 -3.52
CA LEU A 246 -21.24 2.76 -4.03
C LEU A 246 -22.25 3.86 -3.66
N SER A 247 -23.53 3.51 -3.46
CA SER A 247 -24.56 4.49 -3.08
C SER A 247 -24.63 4.76 -1.57
N LYS A 248 -23.85 4.05 -0.75
CA LYS A 248 -23.86 4.16 0.70
C LYS A 248 -22.73 5.06 1.16
N THR A 249 -23.00 5.85 2.20
CA THR A 249 -22.00 6.70 2.86
C THR A 249 -21.04 5.85 3.70
N PRO A 250 -19.81 6.33 3.97
CA PRO A 250 -18.91 5.66 4.90
C PRO A 250 -19.55 5.39 6.27
N GLN A 251 -20.39 6.30 6.77
CA GLN A 251 -21.09 6.16 8.04
C GLN A 251 -22.10 5.00 8.04
N GLU A 252 -22.72 4.68 6.90
CA GLU A 252 -23.62 3.54 6.74
C GLU A 252 -22.85 2.22 6.56
N LEU A 253 -21.68 2.27 5.93
CA LEU A 253 -20.86 1.09 5.62
C LEU A 253 -20.02 0.63 6.80
N ILE A 254 -19.41 1.55 7.55
CA ILE A 254 -18.47 1.21 8.62
C ILE A 254 -19.09 0.26 9.66
N PRO A 255 -20.31 0.50 10.19
CA PRO A 255 -20.93 -0.40 11.15
C PRO A 255 -21.32 -1.77 10.57
N THR A 256 -21.57 -1.87 9.27
CA THR A 256 -22.07 -3.09 8.62
C THR A 256 -20.95 -3.97 8.08
N VAL A 257 -19.92 -3.37 7.50
CA VAL A 257 -18.76 -4.05 6.92
C VAL A 257 -17.67 -4.30 7.97
N PHE A 258 -17.51 -3.38 8.93
CA PHE A 258 -16.41 -3.40 9.90
C PHE A 258 -16.87 -3.58 11.36
N ALA A 259 -18.07 -4.14 11.59
CA ALA A 259 -18.68 -4.36 12.92
C ALA A 259 -17.75 -5.04 13.97
N ARG A 260 -16.77 -5.83 13.52
CA ARG A 260 -15.79 -6.56 14.36
C ARG A 260 -14.39 -5.93 14.39
N CYS A 261 -14.19 -4.78 13.76
CA CYS A 261 -12.87 -4.13 13.62
C CYS A 261 -12.68 -2.91 14.52
N VAL A 262 -13.65 -2.54 15.36
CA VAL A 262 -13.47 -1.54 16.43
C VAL A 262 -12.90 -2.28 17.65
N PRO A 263 -11.60 -2.14 17.99
CA PRO A 263 -11.09 -2.73 19.22
C PRO A 263 -11.64 -1.88 20.38
N SER A 264 -12.34 -2.52 21.32
CA SER A 264 -12.34 -2.02 22.69
C SER A 264 -10.88 -1.91 23.14
N GLY A 265 -10.55 -0.84 23.87
CA GLY A 265 -9.17 -0.39 24.15
C GLY A 265 -8.26 -1.32 24.98
N ALA A 266 -8.45 -2.65 24.92
CA ALA A 266 -7.68 -3.64 25.67
C ALA A 266 -7.13 -4.82 24.82
N ALA A 267 -7.31 -4.84 23.50
CA ALA A 267 -6.87 -5.97 22.67
C ALA A 267 -5.41 -5.81 22.16
N TRP A 268 -4.46 -5.75 23.07
CA TRP A 268 -3.03 -5.98 22.78
C TRP A 268 -2.49 -7.12 23.66
N SER A 269 -3.05 -8.33 23.52
CA SER A 269 -2.38 -9.56 23.97
C SER A 269 -1.87 -10.34 22.76
N ALA A 270 -0.62 -10.81 22.85
CA ALA A 270 0.07 -11.58 21.82
C ALA A 270 -0.18 -13.10 21.94
N ASP A 271 -1.17 -13.51 22.73
CA ASP A 271 -1.60 -14.90 22.86
C ASP A 271 -3.02 -15.06 22.34
N SER A 272 -3.13 -15.45 21.07
CA SER A 272 -4.23 -16.29 20.58
C SER A 272 -3.87 -16.87 19.21
N GLN A 273 -3.04 -17.92 19.24
CA GLN A 273 -2.99 -18.91 18.16
C GLN A 273 -4.30 -19.72 18.03
N THR A 274 -5.35 -19.40 18.79
CA THR A 274 -6.57 -20.20 18.92
C THR A 274 -7.87 -19.40 18.74
N VAL A 275 -7.95 -18.53 17.72
CA VAL A 275 -9.21 -18.26 16.99
C VAL A 275 -8.89 -17.97 15.52
N ARG A 276 -8.23 -18.93 14.85
CA ARG A 276 -8.00 -18.90 13.40
C ARG A 276 -9.16 -19.60 12.71
N HIS A 277 -10.00 -18.82 12.02
CA HIS A 277 -10.65 -19.19 10.75
C HIS A 277 -11.62 -18.12 10.21
N GLY A 278 -11.93 -17.05 10.96
CA GLY A 278 -12.95 -16.06 10.55
C GLY A 278 -12.48 -14.65 10.19
N CYS A 279 -11.19 -14.31 10.24
CA CYS A 279 -10.71 -12.92 10.12
C CYS A 279 -9.44 -12.73 9.29
N GLN A 280 -9.09 -13.67 8.40
CA GLN A 280 -7.95 -13.49 7.48
C GLN A 280 -8.31 -12.68 6.23
N GLY A 281 -9.59 -12.54 5.88
CA GLY A 281 -10.05 -11.78 4.70
C GLY A 281 -10.26 -10.28 4.90
N HIS A 282 -9.93 -9.71 6.06
CA HIS A 282 -10.23 -8.29 6.37
C HIS A 282 -9.01 -7.43 6.69
N HIS A 283 -7.80 -7.98 6.61
CA HIS A 283 -6.59 -7.16 6.73
C HIS A 283 -6.29 -6.36 5.46
N ALA A 284 -6.67 -6.86 4.28
CA ALA A 284 -6.50 -6.18 3.00
C ALA A 284 -7.39 -4.93 2.88
N LEU A 285 -8.65 -5.02 3.33
CA LEU A 285 -9.61 -3.90 3.34
C LEU A 285 -9.31 -2.79 4.36
N ARG A 286 -8.37 -2.99 5.29
CA ARG A 286 -7.99 -1.95 6.28
C ARG A 286 -7.13 -0.82 5.69
N GLY A 287 -6.57 -1.01 4.49
CA GLY A 287 -5.74 0.01 3.84
C GLY A 287 -6.44 0.85 2.78
N MET A 288 -7.63 0.46 2.29
CA MET A 288 -8.22 1.03 1.07
C MET A 288 -9.14 2.26 1.27
N HIS A 289 -9.12 2.91 2.43
CA HIS A 289 -9.92 4.12 2.65
C HIS A 289 -9.07 5.28 3.18
N LEU A 290 -8.59 6.09 2.23
CA LEU A 290 -8.49 7.54 2.33
C LEU A 290 -9.53 8.14 1.38
#